data_AF-A0A9P3HGY9-F1
#
_entry.id   AF-A0A9P3HGY9-F1
#
_cell.length_a   1.000
_cell.length_b   1.000
_cell.length_c   1.000
_cell.angle_alpha   90.00
_cell.angle_beta   90.00
_cell.angle_gamma   90.00
#
_symmetry.space_group_name_H-M   'P 1'
#
loop_
_entity.id
_entity.type
_entity.pdbx_description
1 polymer ?
#
loop_
_entity_poly.entity_id
_entity_poly.type
_entity_poly.pdbx_seq_one_letter_code
_entity_poly.pdbx_strand_id
1 'polypeptide(L)'
;MTTETTSPQQQDLDAIEVLPSSSTSSPVVDDISSVVDQGTSQPPKPERVFDARQQRINEIRLKFCVRDEFPITKNMIHSDGTLNQDYFRPPKGAKAEVARKWTDKERELLIKGIEKHGIGHFREISEEFLPSWSGNDLRVKSMRLVGRQNLQLYKDWKGNEQDMAREFELNKAIGLKYGTWKAGTLVADDDGLVAKAIEETWPNAGKVSSADQSGDNSLVSTPRDEDVEME
;
A
#
# COMPACT_ATOMS: atom_id res chain seq x y z
N MET A 1 59.55 22.21 14.95
CA MET A 1 59.57 21.86 16.39
C MET A 1 58.19 21.29 16.70
N THR A 2 57.98 20.00 16.40
CA THR A 2 58.08 18.82 17.32
C THR A 2 56.84 18.67 18.21
N THR A 3 55.89 17.80 17.82
CA THR A 3 55.49 16.49 18.44
C THR A 3 54.34 16.68 19.46
N GLU A 4 53.30 15.85 19.68
CA GLU A 4 53.00 14.40 19.64
C GLU A 4 51.46 14.24 19.43
N THR A 5 50.89 13.30 18.66
CA THR A 5 50.73 11.83 18.81
C THR A 5 50.04 11.37 20.10
N THR A 6 48.79 10.88 20.01
CA THR A 6 48.23 9.86 20.93
C THR A 6 47.06 9.13 20.26
N SER A 7 47.29 7.86 19.90
CA SER A 7 46.28 6.84 19.62
C SER A 7 45.76 6.22 20.92
N PRO A 8 44.56 5.62 20.91
CA PRO A 8 44.26 4.48 21.78
C PRO A 8 44.14 3.18 20.99
N GLN A 9 44.70 2.14 21.61
CA GLN A 9 44.81 0.76 21.14
C GLN A 9 43.48 0.00 21.14
N GLN A 10 43.47 -0.95 20.20
CA GLN A 10 42.69 -2.17 20.12
C GLN A 10 42.72 -3.00 21.41
N GLN A 11 41.59 -3.61 21.78
CA GLN A 11 41.55 -4.81 22.61
C GLN A 11 40.66 -5.87 21.95
N ASP A 12 41.26 -7.04 21.79
CA ASP A 12 40.71 -8.29 21.31
C ASP A 12 39.64 -8.85 22.26
N LEU A 13 38.56 -9.41 21.70
CA LEU A 13 37.86 -10.56 22.27
C LEU A 13 37.25 -11.39 21.13
N ASP A 14 38.02 -12.39 20.70
CA ASP A 14 37.53 -13.58 19.99
C ASP A 14 36.68 -14.43 20.94
N ALA A 15 35.47 -14.78 20.51
CA ALA A 15 34.73 -15.94 21.00
C ALA A 15 33.85 -16.47 19.87
N ILE A 16 34.47 -17.27 19.01
CA ILE A 16 33.83 -18.14 18.03
C ILE A 16 33.35 -19.38 18.79
N GLU A 17 32.04 -19.53 18.99
CA GLU A 17 31.46 -20.77 19.48
C GLU A 17 30.81 -21.52 18.32
N VAL A 18 31.57 -22.49 17.79
CA VAL A 18 31.13 -23.48 16.79
C VAL A 18 30.29 -24.53 17.51
N LEU A 19 29.01 -24.63 17.17
CA LEU A 19 28.18 -25.76 17.57
C LEU A 19 28.25 -26.88 16.51
N PRO A 20 28.45 -28.15 16.93
CA PRO A 20 28.68 -29.25 16.01
C PRO A 20 27.39 -29.81 15.38
N SER A 21 27.51 -30.05 14.08
CA SER A 21 26.67 -30.89 13.23
C SER A 21 26.60 -32.33 13.74
N SER A 22 25.38 -32.83 13.98
CA SER A 22 25.11 -34.26 14.19
C SER A 22 24.34 -34.83 13.01
N SER A 23 25.08 -35.62 12.24
CA SER A 23 24.65 -36.51 11.18
C SER A 23 23.94 -37.72 11.78
N THR A 24 22.73 -38.04 11.33
CA THR A 24 22.13 -39.36 11.55
C THR A 24 21.79 -40.00 10.21
N SER A 25 22.53 -41.06 9.97
CA SER A 25 22.54 -42.02 8.88
C SER A 25 21.20 -42.76 8.69
N SER A 26 20.81 -42.91 7.43
CA SER A 26 19.86 -43.91 6.94
C SER A 26 20.32 -45.34 7.23
N PRO A 27 19.38 -46.30 7.23
CA PRO A 27 19.66 -47.58 6.60
C PRO A 27 18.69 -47.86 5.46
N VAL A 28 19.29 -48.26 4.35
CA VAL A 28 18.68 -48.88 3.18
C VAL A 28 18.54 -50.37 3.49
N VAL A 29 17.36 -50.97 3.26
CA VAL A 29 17.25 -52.39 2.90
C VAL A 29 16.19 -52.55 1.82
N ASP A 30 16.60 -53.29 0.80
CA ASP A 30 15.90 -53.61 -0.43
C ASP A 30 14.99 -54.85 -0.29
N ASP A 31 13.92 -54.82 -1.10
CA ASP A 31 13.38 -55.91 -1.93
C ASP A 31 12.44 -57.01 -1.37
N ILE A 32 11.60 -57.44 -2.32
CA ILE A 32 10.87 -58.71 -2.52
C ILE A 32 9.33 -58.69 -2.33
N SER A 33 8.66 -58.43 -3.47
CA SER A 33 7.62 -59.25 -4.13
C SER A 33 6.39 -59.84 -3.39
N SER A 34 5.24 -59.56 -4.02
CA SER A 34 4.06 -60.43 -4.30
C SER A 34 3.07 -60.88 -3.22
N VAL A 35 1.86 -60.31 -3.36
CA VAL A 35 0.52 -60.94 -3.42
C VAL A 35 0.21 -62.06 -2.41
N VAL A 36 -0.64 -61.77 -1.41
CA VAL A 36 -1.84 -62.59 -1.10
C VAL A 36 -2.93 -61.68 -0.51
N ASP A 37 -4.08 -61.68 -1.19
CA ASP A 37 -5.37 -61.20 -0.71
C ASP A 37 -5.83 -62.01 0.51
N GLN A 38 -5.91 -61.36 1.67
CA GLN A 38 -6.67 -61.86 2.82
C GLN A 38 -7.43 -60.72 3.45
N GLY A 39 -8.76 -60.79 3.27
CA GLY A 39 -9.74 -59.94 3.93
C GLY A 39 -9.53 -59.93 5.44
N THR A 40 -9.01 -58.81 5.93
CA THR A 40 -9.05 -58.45 7.34
C THR A 40 -9.97 -57.25 7.45
N SER A 41 -11.20 -57.52 7.93
CA SER A 41 -12.15 -56.50 8.36
C SER A 41 -11.55 -55.75 9.55
N GLN A 42 -10.81 -54.66 9.27
CA GLN A 42 -10.53 -53.68 10.31
C GLN A 42 -11.87 -53.07 10.76
N PRO A 43 -12.15 -52.98 12.06
CA PRO A 43 -13.27 -52.18 12.53
C PRO A 43 -13.06 -50.74 12.03
N PRO A 44 -14.13 -50.02 11.62
CA PRO A 44 -14.00 -48.68 11.08
C PRO A 44 -13.26 -47.81 12.11
N LYS A 45 -12.10 -47.28 11.70
CA LYS A 45 -11.39 -46.26 12.47
C LYS A 45 -12.39 -45.15 12.79
N PRO A 46 -12.43 -44.61 14.03
CA PRO A 46 -13.36 -43.56 14.38
C PRO A 46 -13.17 -42.39 13.42
N GLU A 47 -14.17 -42.20 12.56
CA GLU A 47 -14.26 -41.16 11.55
C GLU A 47 -14.02 -39.82 12.26
N ARG A 48 -12.92 -39.17 11.89
CA ARG A 48 -12.43 -38.01 12.65
C ARG A 48 -13.43 -36.88 12.40
N VAL A 49 -13.89 -36.22 13.46
CA VAL A 49 -14.80 -35.05 13.45
C VAL A 49 -14.40 -33.96 12.42
N PHE A 50 -13.16 -33.97 11.96
CA PHE A 50 -12.63 -33.16 10.86
C PHE A 50 -13.29 -33.42 9.50
N ASP A 51 -13.72 -34.65 9.21
CA ASP A 51 -14.23 -35.05 7.90
C ASP A 51 -15.62 -34.46 7.65
N ALA A 52 -16.51 -34.50 8.65
CA ALA A 52 -17.85 -33.90 8.55
C ALA A 52 -17.82 -32.37 8.36
N ARG A 53 -16.87 -31.68 9.03
CA ARG A 53 -16.68 -30.24 8.83
C ARG A 53 -16.16 -29.94 7.42
N GLN A 54 -15.21 -30.72 6.93
CA GLN A 54 -14.62 -30.53 5.60
C GLN A 54 -15.64 -30.81 4.49
N GLN A 55 -16.46 -31.85 4.65
CA GLN A 55 -17.59 -32.14 3.75
C GLN A 55 -18.57 -30.97 3.69
N ARG A 56 -18.98 -30.43 4.84
CA ARG A 56 -19.85 -29.24 4.89
C ARG A 56 -19.22 -28.02 4.20
N ILE A 57 -17.92 -27.81 4.36
CA ILE A 57 -17.20 -26.72 3.66
C ILE A 57 -17.23 -26.94 2.13
N ASN A 58 -17.01 -28.17 1.69
CA ASN A 58 -17.03 -28.53 0.26
C ASN A 58 -18.45 -28.33 -0.33
N GLU A 59 -19.49 -28.75 0.37
CA GLU A 59 -20.89 -28.52 -0.02
C GLU A 59 -21.22 -27.03 -0.14
N ILE A 60 -20.80 -26.22 0.84
CA ILE A 60 -21.00 -24.77 0.81
C ILE A 60 -20.29 -24.17 -0.41
N ARG A 61 -19.05 -24.60 -0.72
CA ARG A 61 -18.33 -24.12 -1.90
C ARG A 61 -19.04 -24.47 -3.20
N LEU A 62 -19.50 -25.71 -3.35
CA LEU A 62 -20.25 -26.12 -4.54
C LEU A 62 -21.54 -25.32 -4.69
N LYS A 63 -22.25 -25.06 -3.58
CA LYS A 63 -23.52 -24.33 -3.59
C LYS A 63 -23.39 -22.83 -3.88
N PHE A 64 -22.34 -22.18 -3.37
CA PHE A 64 -22.24 -20.72 -3.39
C PHE A 64 -21.13 -20.16 -4.28
N CYS A 65 -20.05 -20.91 -4.49
CA CYS A 65 -18.90 -20.46 -5.28
C CYS A 65 -18.99 -20.88 -6.75
N VAL A 66 -19.59 -22.04 -7.06
CA VAL A 66 -19.80 -22.50 -8.43
C VAL A 66 -21.16 -22.03 -8.91
N ARG A 67 -21.18 -21.21 -9.97
CA ARG A 67 -22.39 -20.62 -10.53
C ARG A 67 -22.46 -20.89 -12.03
N ASP A 68 -23.61 -21.34 -12.52
CA ASP A 68 -23.75 -21.70 -13.94
C ASP A 68 -23.69 -20.48 -14.85
N GLU A 69 -24.12 -19.31 -14.36
CA GLU A 69 -24.02 -18.04 -15.07
C GLU A 69 -22.57 -17.53 -15.20
N PHE A 70 -21.62 -18.04 -14.42
CA PHE A 70 -20.20 -17.68 -14.48
C PHE A 70 -19.31 -18.91 -14.66
N PRO A 71 -19.12 -19.39 -15.90
CA PRO A 71 -18.33 -20.60 -16.18
C PRO A 71 -16.90 -20.56 -15.61
N ILE A 72 -16.31 -19.38 -15.48
CA ILE A 72 -14.98 -19.19 -14.88
C ILE A 72 -14.89 -19.68 -13.43
N THR A 73 -15.99 -19.67 -12.68
CA THR A 73 -16.03 -20.15 -11.30
C THR A 73 -15.80 -21.66 -11.17
N LYS A 74 -16.07 -22.43 -12.23
CA LYS A 74 -15.79 -23.88 -12.30
C LYS A 74 -14.29 -24.17 -12.28
N ASN A 75 -13.44 -23.19 -12.58
CA ASN A 75 -11.99 -23.32 -12.49
C ASN A 75 -11.44 -23.08 -11.08
N MET A 76 -12.24 -22.48 -10.18
CA MET A 76 -11.84 -22.12 -8.81
C MET A 76 -12.01 -23.27 -7.82
N ILE A 77 -13.02 -24.11 -8.04
CA ILE A 77 -13.45 -25.20 -7.15
C ILE A 77 -13.55 -26.48 -7.98
N HIS A 78 -12.93 -27.56 -7.53
CA HIS A 78 -13.06 -28.87 -8.17
C HIS A 78 -14.46 -29.46 -7.98
N SER A 79 -14.82 -30.47 -8.77
CA SER A 79 -16.13 -31.12 -8.70
C SER A 79 -16.43 -31.80 -7.36
N ASP A 80 -15.41 -32.11 -6.57
CA ASP A 80 -15.50 -32.67 -5.20
C ASP A 80 -15.67 -31.59 -4.10
N GLY A 81 -15.75 -30.31 -4.51
CA GLY A 81 -15.86 -29.15 -3.62
C GLY A 81 -14.55 -28.71 -2.97
N THR A 82 -13.42 -29.33 -3.34
CA THR A 82 -12.10 -28.88 -2.92
C THR A 82 -11.65 -27.64 -3.70
N LEU A 83 -10.80 -26.82 -3.08
CA LEU A 83 -10.32 -25.57 -3.66
C LEU A 83 -9.19 -25.85 -4.67
N ASN A 84 -9.30 -25.33 -5.89
CA ASN A 84 -8.21 -25.39 -6.85
C ASN A 84 -7.11 -24.39 -6.45
N GLN A 85 -6.12 -24.85 -5.68
CA GLN A 85 -5.03 -23.99 -5.20
C GLN A 85 -4.21 -23.38 -6.34
N ASP A 86 -4.09 -24.09 -7.48
CA ASP A 86 -3.34 -23.59 -8.63
C ASP A 86 -4.06 -22.44 -9.35
N TYR A 87 -5.38 -22.31 -9.20
CA TYR A 87 -6.14 -21.16 -9.70
C TYR A 87 -5.73 -19.84 -9.00
N PHE A 88 -5.43 -19.90 -7.70
CA PHE A 88 -5.09 -18.71 -6.89
C PHE A 88 -3.59 -18.43 -6.84
N ARG A 89 -2.77 -19.31 -7.43
CA ARG A 89 -1.34 -19.07 -7.54
C ARG A 89 -1.08 -18.14 -8.73
N PRO A 90 -0.13 -17.19 -8.61
CA PRO A 90 0.37 -16.48 -9.76
C PRO A 90 0.76 -17.46 -10.87
N PRO A 91 0.51 -17.14 -12.15
CA PRO A 91 0.88 -18.00 -13.27
C PRO A 91 2.33 -18.45 -13.16
N LYS A 92 2.62 -19.73 -13.43
CA LYS A 92 3.99 -20.26 -13.41
C LYS A 92 4.84 -19.45 -14.41
N GLY A 93 5.78 -18.66 -13.92
CA GLY A 93 6.60 -17.75 -14.73
C GLY A 93 6.21 -16.27 -14.66
N ALA A 94 5.15 -15.90 -13.91
CA ALA A 94 4.93 -14.53 -13.51
C ALA A 94 6.12 -14.08 -12.69
N LYS A 95 6.99 -13.24 -13.29
CA LYS A 95 8.06 -12.59 -12.55
C LYS A 95 7.37 -11.75 -11.49
N ALA A 96 7.67 -12.02 -10.22
CA ALA A 96 7.30 -11.11 -9.16
C ALA A 96 7.84 -9.73 -9.56
N GLU A 97 6.96 -8.77 -9.83
CA GLU A 97 7.42 -7.42 -10.06
C GLU A 97 8.22 -7.01 -8.83
N VAL A 98 9.50 -6.69 -9.06
CA VAL A 98 10.40 -6.30 -7.98
C VAL A 98 9.76 -5.08 -7.33
N ALA A 99 9.22 -5.25 -6.12
CA ALA A 99 8.50 -4.20 -5.42
C ALA A 99 9.40 -2.97 -5.36
N ARG A 100 9.00 -1.92 -6.07
CA ARG A 100 9.79 -0.70 -6.20
C ARG A 100 9.96 -0.09 -4.82
N LYS A 101 11.21 0.17 -4.43
CA LYS A 101 11.53 0.77 -3.14
C LYS A 101 11.53 2.29 -3.28
N TRP A 102 10.99 2.97 -2.27
CA TRP A 102 11.10 4.41 -2.15
C TRP A 102 12.39 4.74 -1.40
N THR A 103 13.34 5.39 -2.06
CA THR A 103 14.65 5.75 -1.51
C THR A 103 14.82 7.27 -1.44
N ASP A 104 15.97 7.72 -0.91
CA ASP A 104 16.29 9.14 -0.79
C ASP A 104 16.38 9.83 -2.16
N LYS A 105 16.75 9.09 -3.21
CA LYS A 105 16.78 9.62 -4.58
C LYS A 105 15.39 10.02 -5.06
N GLU A 106 14.38 9.16 -4.87
CA GLU A 106 13.01 9.51 -5.23
C GLU A 106 12.47 10.63 -4.36
N ARG A 107 12.86 10.68 -3.08
CA ARG A 107 12.50 11.77 -2.17
C ARG A 107 13.04 13.11 -2.68
N GLU A 108 14.31 13.20 -3.03
CA GLU A 108 14.94 14.41 -3.57
C GLU A 108 14.30 14.85 -4.89
N LEU A 109 14.00 13.90 -5.79
CA LEU A 109 13.31 14.18 -7.05
C LEU A 109 11.90 14.71 -6.83
N LEU A 110 11.18 14.19 -5.83
CA LEU A 110 9.87 14.70 -5.46
C LEU A 110 9.95 16.13 -4.94
N ILE A 111 10.94 16.44 -4.09
CA ILE A 111 11.15 17.81 -3.59
C ILE A 111 11.44 18.76 -4.75
N LYS A 112 12.32 18.39 -5.68
CA LYS A 112 12.60 19.19 -6.90
C LYS A 112 11.36 19.38 -7.76
N GLY A 113 10.55 18.34 -7.91
CA GLY A 113 9.29 18.41 -8.64
C GLY A 113 8.30 19.38 -7.99
N ILE A 114 8.18 19.35 -6.67
CA ILE A 114 7.30 20.26 -5.92
C ILE A 114 7.84 21.70 -5.97
N GLU A 115 9.15 21.90 -5.88
CA GLU A 115 9.76 23.23 -6.03
C GLU A 115 9.47 23.82 -7.41
N LYS A 116 9.49 23.00 -8.47
CA LYS A 116 9.22 23.44 -9.84
C LYS A 116 7.73 23.66 -10.13
N HIS A 117 6.90 22.65 -9.87
CA HIS A 117 5.50 22.60 -10.30
C HIS A 117 4.53 23.00 -9.18
N GLY A 118 4.83 22.67 -7.93
CA GLY A 118 3.98 22.91 -6.77
C GLY A 118 3.17 21.68 -6.35
N ILE A 119 2.66 21.71 -5.11
CA ILE A 119 1.79 20.65 -4.58
C ILE A 119 0.42 20.71 -5.28
N GLY A 120 -0.01 19.59 -5.85
CA GLY A 120 -1.24 19.49 -6.65
C GLY A 120 -0.98 19.07 -8.09
N HIS A 121 0.19 19.40 -8.62
CA HIS A 121 0.66 19.07 -9.98
C HIS A 121 1.41 17.73 -10.04
N PHE A 122 0.82 16.69 -9.44
CA PHE A 122 1.51 15.39 -9.31
C PHE A 122 1.67 14.66 -10.63
N ARG A 123 0.84 14.97 -11.63
CA ARG A 123 0.95 14.37 -12.96
C ARG A 123 2.20 14.89 -13.67
N GLU A 124 2.42 16.20 -13.62
CA GLU A 124 3.55 16.89 -14.21
C GLU A 124 4.86 16.47 -13.52
N ILE A 125 4.83 16.35 -12.18
CA ILE A 125 5.97 15.83 -11.40
C ILE A 125 6.28 14.38 -11.78
N SER A 126 5.25 13.55 -11.92
CA SER A 126 5.40 12.16 -12.38
C SER A 126 6.05 12.14 -13.77
N GLU A 127 5.51 12.86 -14.74
CA GLU A 127 5.99 12.83 -16.12
C GLU A 127 7.46 13.29 -16.24
N GLU A 128 7.87 14.31 -15.47
CA GLU A 128 9.22 14.88 -15.58
C GLU A 128 10.27 14.22 -14.67
N PHE A 129 9.94 13.98 -13.40
CA PHE A 129 10.94 13.57 -12.40
C PHE A 129 10.80 12.11 -11.98
N LEU A 130 9.57 11.58 -11.95
CA LEU A 130 9.26 10.28 -11.36
C LEU A 130 8.30 9.48 -12.25
N PRO A 131 8.66 9.17 -13.52
CA PRO A 131 7.73 8.57 -14.52
C PRO A 131 7.27 7.17 -14.17
N SER A 132 7.97 6.55 -13.23
CA SER A 132 7.67 5.25 -12.67
C SER A 132 6.60 5.28 -11.56
N TRP A 133 6.29 6.44 -10.99
CA TRP A 133 5.39 6.58 -9.84
C TRP A 133 4.09 7.23 -10.25
N SER A 134 2.95 6.71 -9.79
CA SER A 134 1.68 7.34 -10.12
C SER A 134 1.53 8.68 -9.38
N GLY A 135 0.76 9.62 -9.95
CA GLY A 135 0.47 10.88 -9.27
C GLY A 135 -0.20 10.68 -7.88
N ASN A 136 -0.96 9.60 -7.69
CA ASN A 136 -1.52 9.25 -6.39
C ASN A 136 -0.44 8.80 -5.39
N ASP A 137 0.54 8.01 -5.83
CA ASP A 137 1.67 7.66 -4.97
C ASP A 137 2.43 8.91 -4.53
N LEU A 138 2.72 9.80 -5.48
CA LEU A 138 3.40 11.06 -5.20
C LEU A 138 2.60 11.92 -4.22
N ARG A 139 1.28 12.01 -4.36
CA ARG A 139 0.40 12.67 -3.40
C ARG A 139 0.58 12.13 -1.98
N VAL A 140 0.55 10.81 -1.80
CA VAL A 140 0.73 10.17 -0.48
C VAL A 140 2.15 10.40 0.06
N LYS A 141 3.17 10.42 -0.80
CA LYS A 141 4.55 10.74 -0.39
C LYS A 141 4.69 12.20 0.01
N SER A 142 4.04 13.13 -0.68
CA SER A 142 3.99 14.54 -0.33
C SER A 142 3.29 14.78 1.01
N MET A 143 2.21 14.05 1.31
CA MET A 143 1.57 14.12 2.64
C MET A 143 2.56 13.81 3.76
N ARG A 144 3.41 12.80 3.58
CA ARG A 144 4.43 12.40 4.56
C ARG A 144 5.60 13.36 4.61
N LEU A 145 5.97 13.97 3.48
CA LEU A 145 7.03 14.98 3.42
C LEU A 145 6.66 16.25 4.17
N VAL A 146 5.44 16.75 3.97
CA VAL A 146 4.94 17.98 4.61
C VAL A 146 4.38 17.69 6.01
N GLY A 147 4.15 16.42 6.34
CA GLY A 147 3.61 16.01 7.63
C GLY A 147 2.12 16.30 7.77
N ARG A 148 1.35 16.29 6.68
CA ARG A 148 -0.09 16.58 6.71
C ARG A 148 -0.87 15.75 5.71
N GLN A 149 -1.99 15.19 6.15
CA GLN A 149 -2.84 14.36 5.30
C GLN A 149 -3.61 15.20 4.26
N ASN A 150 -4.17 16.33 4.67
CA ASN A 150 -4.91 17.23 3.77
C ASN A 150 -3.96 18.25 3.13
N LEU A 151 -3.70 18.09 1.83
CA LEU A 151 -2.84 18.98 1.05
C LEU A 151 -3.58 20.17 0.41
N GLN A 152 -4.89 20.34 0.61
CA GLN A 152 -5.66 21.41 -0.05
C GLN A 152 -5.12 22.81 0.23
N LEU A 153 -4.63 23.09 1.45
CA LEU A 153 -4.02 24.38 1.79
C LEU A 153 -2.64 24.60 1.15
N TYR A 154 -2.05 23.56 0.57
CA TYR A 154 -0.79 23.62 -0.17
C TYR A 154 -1.01 23.60 -1.68
N LYS A 155 -2.25 23.73 -2.17
CA LYS A 155 -2.49 23.77 -3.60
C LYS A 155 -1.65 24.87 -4.24
N ASP A 156 -0.89 24.50 -5.28
CA ASP A 156 0.03 25.34 -6.04
C ASP A 156 1.22 25.88 -5.22
N TRP A 157 1.36 25.49 -3.95
CA TRP A 157 2.47 25.89 -3.10
C TRP A 157 3.76 25.20 -3.54
N LYS A 158 4.83 26.00 -3.62
CA LYS A 158 6.18 25.59 -3.97
C LYS A 158 7.09 25.85 -2.78
N GLY A 159 7.87 24.85 -2.42
CA GLY A 159 8.83 24.94 -1.32
C GLY A 159 10.04 24.08 -1.59
N ASN A 160 11.20 24.54 -1.13
CA ASN A 160 12.44 23.77 -1.18
C ASN A 160 12.50 22.79 0.01
N GLU A 161 13.61 22.05 0.15
CA GLU A 161 13.77 21.09 1.25
C GLU A 161 13.66 21.72 2.65
N GLN A 162 14.16 22.94 2.83
CA GLN A 162 14.09 23.64 4.12
C GLN A 162 12.65 24.04 4.46
N ASP A 163 11.90 24.51 3.46
CA ASP A 163 10.49 24.81 3.61
C ASP A 163 9.69 23.55 3.98
N MET A 164 9.95 22.42 3.31
CA MET A 164 9.32 21.14 3.62
C MET A 164 9.58 20.70 5.06
N ALA A 165 10.84 20.82 5.52
CA ALA A 165 11.22 20.45 6.88
C ALA A 165 10.55 21.36 7.93
N ARG A 166 10.47 22.67 7.65
CA ARG A 166 9.77 23.63 8.50
C ARG A 166 8.28 23.29 8.60
N GLU A 167 7.64 23.00 7.47
CA GLU A 167 6.22 22.61 7.44
C GLU A 167 5.97 21.30 8.18
N PHE A 168 6.87 20.33 8.01
CA PHE A 168 6.79 19.07 8.72
C PHE A 168 6.82 19.26 10.24
N GLU A 169 7.79 20.03 10.75
CA GLU A 169 7.89 20.27 12.20
C GLU A 169 6.74 21.15 12.73
N LEU A 170 6.26 22.11 11.94
CA LEU A 170 5.07 22.90 12.29
C LEU A 170 3.82 22.00 12.43
N ASN A 171 3.53 21.21 11.40
CA ASN A 171 2.37 20.31 11.38
C ASN A 171 2.46 19.25 12.48
N LYS A 172 3.68 18.77 12.76
CA LYS A 172 3.97 17.84 13.85
C LYS A 172 3.73 18.47 15.21
N ALA A 173 4.17 19.70 15.45
CA ALA A 173 3.93 20.41 16.69
C ALA A 173 2.42 20.61 16.96
N ILE A 174 1.66 21.02 15.93
CA ILE A 174 0.19 21.14 16.02
C ILE A 174 -0.44 19.77 16.32
N GLY A 175 -0.03 18.72 15.60
CA GLY A 175 -0.57 17.38 15.79
C GLY A 175 -0.26 16.77 17.15
N LEU A 176 0.91 17.05 17.71
CA LEU A 176 1.25 16.62 19.07
C LEU A 176 0.48 17.43 20.13
N LYS A 177 0.26 18.72 19.92
CA LYS A 177 -0.49 19.58 20.84
C LYS A 177 -1.95 19.15 20.99
N TYR A 178 -2.60 18.74 19.89
CA TYR A 178 -4.03 18.36 19.87
C TYR A 178 -4.27 16.85 19.78
N GLY A 179 -3.22 16.02 19.85
CA GLY A 179 -3.35 14.55 19.79
C GLY A 179 -3.79 14.01 18.41
N THR A 180 -3.58 14.77 17.35
CA THR A 180 -3.99 14.44 15.97
C THR A 180 -2.84 14.04 15.04
N TRP A 181 -1.63 13.85 15.58
CA TRP A 181 -0.50 13.29 14.84
C TRP A 181 -0.65 11.76 14.68
N LYS A 182 -0.98 11.30 13.47
CA LYS A 182 -1.20 9.88 13.17
C LYS A 182 -0.39 9.46 11.95
N ALA A 183 0.33 8.34 12.08
CA ALA A 183 1.13 7.76 11.00
C ALA A 183 2.11 8.74 10.31
N GLY A 184 2.67 9.69 11.07
CA GLY A 184 3.60 10.70 10.56
C GLY A 184 2.93 11.87 9.83
N THR A 185 1.64 12.09 10.03
CA THR A 185 0.89 13.20 9.43
C THR A 185 -0.11 13.81 10.39
N LEU A 186 -0.35 15.11 10.25
CA LEU A 186 -1.42 15.84 10.90
C LEU A 186 -2.77 15.49 10.25
N VAL A 187 -3.71 15.03 11.08
CA VAL A 187 -5.09 14.70 10.72
C VAL A 187 -6.03 15.76 11.30
N ALA A 188 -7.19 15.97 10.67
CA ALA A 188 -8.22 16.85 11.22
C ALA A 188 -8.77 16.30 12.55
N ASP A 189 -9.17 17.21 13.44
CA ASP A 189 -9.98 16.92 14.61
C ASP A 189 -11.45 17.23 14.34
N ASP A 190 -12.34 16.57 15.08
CA ASP A 190 -13.79 16.81 15.00
C ASP A 190 -14.19 18.15 15.64
N ASP A 191 -13.37 18.66 16.57
CA ASP A 191 -13.61 19.90 17.32
C ASP A 191 -13.13 21.17 16.58
N GLY A 192 -12.45 21.03 15.43
CA GLY A 192 -11.96 22.13 14.60
C GLY A 192 -10.77 22.93 15.19
N LEU A 193 -10.17 22.50 16.30
CA LEU A 193 -9.02 23.12 16.95
C LEU A 193 -7.78 23.08 16.07
N VAL A 194 -7.58 21.99 15.30
CA VAL A 194 -6.47 21.86 14.34
C VAL A 194 -6.64 22.87 13.22
N ALA A 195 -7.83 23.02 12.67
CA ALA A 195 -8.12 23.98 11.61
C ALA A 195 -7.81 25.42 12.05
N LYS A 196 -8.27 25.80 13.26
CA LYS A 196 -8.00 27.11 13.85
C LYS A 196 -6.51 27.35 14.10
N ALA A 197 -5.81 26.36 14.66
CA ALA A 197 -4.38 26.48 14.90
C ALA A 197 -3.60 26.65 13.58
N ILE A 198 -4.00 25.95 12.53
CA ILE A 198 -3.40 26.11 11.20
C ILE A 198 -3.66 27.51 10.66
N GLU A 199 -4.86 28.05 10.78
CA GLU A 199 -5.17 29.41 10.31
C GLU A 199 -4.34 30.48 11.04
N GLU A 200 -4.15 30.34 12.35
CA GLU A 200 -3.31 31.24 13.15
C GLU A 200 -1.82 31.16 12.79
N THR A 201 -1.33 29.96 12.44
CA THR A 201 0.11 29.72 12.25
C THR A 201 0.55 29.74 10.78
N TRP A 202 -0.37 29.48 9.84
CA TRP A 202 -0.13 29.44 8.39
C TRP A 202 -0.79 30.63 7.69
N PRO A 203 -0.11 31.79 7.60
CA PRO A 203 -0.66 33.01 7.00
C PRO A 203 -0.93 32.89 5.49
N ASN A 204 -0.51 31.79 4.86
CA ASN A 204 -0.74 31.52 3.44
C ASN A 204 -2.05 30.72 3.19
N ALA A 205 -2.77 30.31 4.24
CA ALA A 205 -4.06 29.60 4.13
C ALA A 205 -5.13 30.41 3.37
N GLY A 206 -5.07 31.75 3.45
CA GLY A 206 -6.05 32.67 2.86
C GLY A 206 -5.71 33.21 1.47
N LYS A 207 -4.56 32.85 0.87
CA LYS A 207 -4.18 33.34 -0.47
C LYS A 207 -4.58 32.40 -1.61
N VAL A 208 -5.14 31.23 -1.31
CA VAL A 208 -5.62 30.31 -2.34
C VAL A 208 -7.13 30.55 -2.53
N SER A 209 -7.44 31.32 -3.58
CA SER A 209 -8.75 31.61 -4.19
C SER A 209 -9.68 32.65 -3.54
N SER A 210 -9.53 33.91 -3.96
CA SER A 210 -10.64 34.88 -4.06
C SER A 210 -10.51 35.77 -5.31
N ALA A 211 -9.99 35.22 -6.40
CA ALA A 211 -10.01 35.85 -7.72
C ALA A 211 -10.41 34.77 -8.74
N ASP A 212 -11.32 35.13 -9.64
CA ASP A 212 -11.99 34.29 -10.65
C ASP A 212 -13.13 33.37 -10.19
N GLN A 213 -14.16 33.99 -9.58
CA GLN A 213 -15.55 33.70 -9.96
C GLN A 213 -16.22 34.98 -10.45
N SER A 214 -15.76 35.50 -11.58
CA SER A 214 -16.54 36.43 -12.42
C SER A 214 -16.57 35.86 -13.84
N GLY A 215 -17.12 34.66 -13.97
CA GLY A 215 -17.59 34.11 -15.23
C GLY A 215 -19.05 34.49 -15.38
N ASP A 216 -19.27 35.61 -16.05
CA ASP A 216 -20.46 35.99 -16.81
C ASP A 216 -21.45 34.83 -17.03
N ASN A 217 -22.54 34.81 -16.26
CA ASN A 217 -23.68 33.94 -16.51
C ASN A 217 -24.62 34.66 -17.49
N SER A 218 -24.13 34.84 -18.71
CA SER A 218 -24.93 35.29 -19.85
C SER A 218 -25.99 34.25 -20.14
N LEU A 219 -27.25 34.67 -20.05
CA LEU A 219 -28.45 33.92 -20.42
C LEU A 219 -28.27 33.28 -21.81
N VAL A 220 -28.09 31.96 -21.86
CA VAL A 220 -28.52 31.17 -23.02
C VAL A 220 -30.03 31.03 -22.89
N SER A 221 -30.74 31.96 -23.55
CA SER A 221 -32.15 31.80 -23.90
C SER A 221 -32.28 30.56 -24.78
N THR A 222 -32.94 29.52 -24.27
CA THR A 222 -33.44 28.43 -25.09
C THR A 222 -34.56 28.96 -25.98
N PRO A 223 -34.54 28.75 -27.30
CA PRO A 223 -35.70 28.98 -28.15
C PRO A 223 -36.80 27.97 -27.78
N ARG A 224 -37.99 28.48 -27.49
CA ARG A 224 -39.23 27.71 -27.50
C ARG A 224 -39.58 27.43 -28.96
N ASP A 225 -39.42 26.20 -29.41
CA ASP A 225 -40.10 25.69 -30.58
C ASP A 225 -41.48 25.17 -30.14
N GLU A 226 -42.43 26.08 -30.02
CA GLU A 226 -43.84 25.80 -30.28
C GLU A 226 -44.12 26.23 -31.73
N ASP A 227 -45.02 25.49 -32.39
CA ASP A 227 -45.56 25.71 -33.74
C ASP A 227 -44.91 24.95 -34.91
N VAL A 228 -45.27 23.67 -35.03
CA VAL A 228 -45.47 23.04 -36.35
C VAL A 228 -46.93 22.61 -36.43
N GLU A 229 -47.69 23.38 -37.20
CA GLU A 229 -49.09 23.15 -37.53
C GLU A 229 -49.28 21.80 -38.23
N MET A 230 -50.34 21.09 -37.82
CA MET A 230 -50.92 19.97 -38.57
C MET A 230 -51.80 20.55 -39.69
N GLU A 231 -51.42 20.28 -40.94
CA GLU A 231 -52.36 20.11 -42.06
C GLU A 231 -52.03 18.82 -42.81
#